data_AF-A0A7Y0N2E2-F1
#
_entry.id   AF-A0A7Y0N2E2-F1
#
_cell.length_a   1.000
_cell.length_b   1.000
_cell.length_c   1.000
_cell.angle_alpha   90.00
_cell.angle_beta   90.00
_cell.angle_gamma   90.00
#
_symmetry.space_group_name_H-M   'P 1'
#
loop_
_entity.id
_entity.type
_entity.pdbx_description
1 polymer ?
#
loop_
_entity_poly.entity_id
_entity_poly.type
_entity_poly.pdbx_seq_one_letter_code
_entity_poly.pdbx_strand_id
1 'polypeptide(L)'
;ANYLDAKAKLFHPVTNLAPQPMRIEAARLNAATVTALNTCKATLLTRSKRGHVDGPSDRFLNIYFIAQDIHERVSSSHYRYQDLATEFERSDVLFRFKYLLETQAQACRDIAQAIQLGNEYTHTDESILALAELQNSLAYLEEQQQGHWKRLLMQLT
;
A
#
# COMPACT_ATOMS: atom_id res chain seq x y z
N ALA A 1 4.84 -0.79 -5.71
CA ALA A 1 5.27 0.58 -6.08
C ALA A 1 4.17 1.30 -6.86
N ASN A 2 4.10 1.19 -8.20
CA ASN A 2 3.17 2.00 -9.02
C ASN A 2 1.70 1.90 -8.61
N TYR A 3 1.22 0.71 -8.25
CA TYR A 3 -0.14 0.52 -7.74
C TYR A 3 -0.40 1.30 -6.43
N LEU A 4 0.58 1.28 -5.50
CA LEU A 4 0.49 2.06 -4.25
C LEU A 4 0.49 3.57 -4.55
N ASP A 5 1.37 4.04 -5.43
CA ASP A 5 1.40 5.47 -5.82
C ASP A 5 0.07 5.91 -6.46
N ALA A 6 -0.52 5.07 -7.33
CA ALA A 6 -1.81 5.35 -7.93
C ALA A 6 -2.94 5.37 -6.88
N LYS A 7 -2.90 4.47 -5.90
CA LYS A 7 -3.85 4.48 -4.79
C LYS A 7 -3.65 5.67 -3.86
N ALA A 8 -2.41 6.09 -3.60
CA ALA A 8 -2.07 7.25 -2.78
C ALA A 8 -2.71 8.54 -3.30
N LYS A 9 -2.75 8.70 -4.62
CA LYS A 9 -3.40 9.87 -5.25
C LYS A 9 -4.88 10.00 -4.85
N LEU A 10 -5.60 8.90 -4.60
CA LEU A 10 -7.01 8.95 -4.18
C LEU A 10 -7.23 9.58 -2.80
N PHE A 11 -6.16 9.71 -2.00
CA PHE A 11 -6.16 10.40 -0.71
C PHE A 11 -5.72 11.86 -0.82
N HIS A 12 -5.61 12.44 -2.01
CA HIS A 12 -5.29 13.86 -2.13
C HIS A 12 -6.48 14.71 -1.65
N PRO A 13 -6.33 15.56 -0.61
CA PRO A 13 -7.43 16.30 0.00
C PRO A 13 -7.72 17.57 -0.80
N VAL A 14 -8.41 17.41 -1.93
CA VAL A 14 -8.89 18.51 -2.76
C VAL A 14 -10.40 18.59 -2.74
N THR A 15 -10.91 19.82 -2.70
CA THR A 15 -12.32 20.09 -2.95
C THR A 15 -12.71 19.57 -4.33
N ASN A 16 -13.88 18.95 -4.46
CA ASN A 16 -14.38 18.38 -5.72
C ASN A 16 -13.47 17.30 -6.33
N LEU A 17 -12.89 16.43 -5.50
CA LEU A 17 -12.15 15.26 -5.98
C LEU A 17 -12.96 14.49 -7.03
N ALA A 18 -12.38 14.31 -8.22
CA ALA A 18 -12.92 13.49 -9.29
C ALA A 18 -12.12 12.17 -9.36
N PRO A 19 -12.46 11.14 -8.54
CA PRO A 19 -11.60 9.97 -8.41
C PRO A 19 -11.75 8.97 -9.55
N GLN A 20 -12.74 9.11 -10.44
CA GLN A 20 -13.01 8.09 -11.46
C GLN A 20 -11.80 7.78 -12.37
N PRO A 21 -11.09 8.77 -12.93
CA PRO A 21 -9.87 8.50 -13.70
C PRO A 21 -8.78 7.82 -12.86
N MET A 22 -8.64 8.22 -11.59
CA MET A 22 -7.65 7.69 -10.66
C MET A 22 -7.97 6.24 -10.26
N ARG A 23 -9.26 5.91 -10.09
CA ARG A 23 -9.75 4.54 -9.84
C ARG A 23 -9.49 3.64 -11.04
N ILE A 24 -9.70 4.14 -12.27
CA ILE A 24 -9.41 3.38 -13.49
C ILE A 24 -7.92 3.05 -13.55
N GLU A 25 -7.05 4.02 -13.30
CA GLU A 25 -5.60 3.78 -13.31
C GLU A 25 -5.17 2.84 -12.18
N ALA A 26 -5.70 3.02 -10.97
CA ALA A 26 -5.43 2.11 -9.85
C ALA A 26 -5.90 0.68 -10.15
N ALA A 27 -7.06 0.50 -10.79
CA ALA A 27 -7.57 -0.81 -11.20
C ALA A 27 -6.69 -1.45 -12.27
N ARG A 28 -6.24 -0.67 -13.26
CA ARG A 28 -5.31 -1.13 -14.30
C ARG A 28 -4.00 -1.63 -13.69
N LEU A 29 -3.42 -0.85 -12.78
CA LEU A 29 -2.17 -1.21 -12.09
C LEU A 29 -2.36 -2.36 -11.10
N ASN A 30 -3.53 -2.50 -10.49
CA ASN A 30 -3.88 -3.65 -9.67
C ASN A 30 -3.86 -4.94 -10.51
N ALA A 31 -4.53 -4.94 -11.67
CA ALA A 31 -4.54 -6.08 -12.58
C ALA A 31 -3.13 -6.44 -13.08
N ALA A 32 -2.31 -5.44 -13.40
CA ALA A 32 -0.91 -5.65 -13.77
C ALA A 32 -0.10 -6.28 -12.62
N THR A 33 -0.30 -5.81 -11.38
CA THR A 33 0.37 -6.34 -10.18
C THR A 33 0.00 -7.79 -9.91
N VAL A 34 -1.29 -8.13 -10.00
CA VAL A 34 -1.78 -9.51 -9.86
C VAL A 34 -1.16 -10.43 -10.92
N THR A 35 -1.07 -9.96 -12.16
CA THR A 35 -0.45 -10.72 -13.25
C THR A 35 1.03 -10.99 -12.97
N ALA A 36 1.77 -9.99 -12.49
CA ALA A 36 3.17 -10.12 -12.11
C ALA A 36 3.38 -11.09 -10.94
N LEU A 37 2.55 -10.99 -9.89
CA LEU A 37 2.59 -11.91 -8.74
C LEU A 37 2.33 -13.37 -9.16
N ASN A 38 1.32 -13.60 -10.00
CA ASN A 38 1.01 -14.95 -10.50
C ASN A 38 2.17 -15.53 -11.33
N THR A 39 2.80 -14.72 -12.17
CA THR A 39 3.97 -15.11 -12.96
C THR A 39 5.17 -15.45 -12.05
N CYS A 40 5.40 -14.65 -11.02
CA CYS A 40 6.43 -14.90 -10.01
C CYS A 40 6.18 -16.22 -9.26
N LYS A 41 4.95 -16.42 -8.76
CA LYS A 41 4.53 -17.66 -8.08
C LYS A 41 4.78 -18.90 -8.93
N ALA A 42 4.35 -18.89 -10.19
CA ALA A 42 4.57 -20.02 -11.11
C ALA A 42 6.06 -20.33 -11.27
N THR A 43 6.88 -19.29 -11.46
CA THR A 43 8.34 -19.41 -11.61
C THR A 43 8.99 -20.03 -10.36
N LEU A 44 8.62 -19.55 -9.17
CA LEU A 44 9.15 -20.05 -7.90
C LEU A 44 8.74 -21.52 -7.66
N LEU A 45 7.48 -21.87 -7.92
CA LEU A 45 6.99 -23.25 -7.78
C LEU A 45 7.66 -24.22 -8.75
N THR A 46 7.86 -23.82 -10.01
CA THR A 46 8.58 -24.67 -10.99
C THR A 46 10.02 -24.93 -10.56
N ARG A 47 10.69 -23.95 -9.93
CA ARG A 47 12.05 -24.11 -9.40
C ARG A 47 12.09 -25.03 -8.18
N SER A 48 11.15 -24.87 -7.25
CA SER A 48 11.02 -25.73 -6.06
C SER A 48 10.79 -27.20 -6.43
N LYS A 49 9.92 -27.50 -7.40
CA LYS A 49 9.61 -28.88 -7.84
C LYS A 49 10.78 -29.62 -8.50
N ARG A 50 11.82 -28.93 -8.95
CA ARG A 50 13.00 -29.54 -9.61
C ARG A 50 14.08 -29.99 -8.62
N GLY A 51 13.80 -30.00 -7.31
CA GLY A 51 14.68 -30.58 -6.29
C GLY A 51 15.73 -29.64 -5.69
N HIS A 52 15.73 -28.36 -6.05
CA HIS A 52 16.55 -27.33 -5.39
C HIS A 52 15.77 -26.63 -4.27
N VAL A 53 15.47 -27.40 -3.22
CA VAL A 53 14.97 -26.87 -1.94
C VAL A 53 16.15 -26.77 -0.99
N ASP A 54 17.15 -25.97 -1.35
CA ASP A 54 18.21 -25.57 -0.43
C ASP A 54 18.35 -24.05 -0.52
N GLY A 55 18.37 -23.39 0.63
CA GLY A 55 18.77 -21.98 0.89
C GLY A 55 18.10 -20.87 0.06
N PRO A 56 18.60 -20.52 -1.15
CA PRO A 56 18.12 -19.36 -1.92
C PRO A 56 16.66 -19.41 -2.39
N SER A 57 16.10 -20.59 -2.65
CA SER A 57 14.69 -20.74 -3.08
C SER A 57 13.69 -20.30 -2.01
N ASP A 58 14.00 -20.53 -0.72
CA ASP A 58 13.15 -20.12 0.41
C ASP A 58 13.15 -18.60 0.62
N ARG A 59 14.30 -17.94 0.41
CA ARG A 59 14.40 -16.48 0.51
C ARG A 59 13.45 -15.78 -0.46
N PHE A 60 13.44 -16.17 -1.72
CA PHE A 60 12.56 -15.55 -2.71
C PHE A 60 11.09 -15.87 -2.49
N LEU A 61 10.78 -17.06 -1.95
CA LEU A 61 9.42 -17.43 -1.59
C LEU A 61 8.89 -16.59 -0.41
N ASN A 62 9.73 -16.34 0.60
CA ASN A 62 9.40 -15.44 1.71
C ASN A 62 9.16 -14.00 1.22
N ILE A 63 10.03 -13.48 0.35
CA ILE A 63 9.82 -12.14 -0.26
C ILE A 63 8.52 -12.10 -1.06
N TYR A 64 8.21 -13.15 -1.81
CA TYR A 64 6.94 -13.27 -2.54
C TYR A 64 5.73 -13.19 -1.60
N PHE A 65 5.74 -13.92 -0.48
CA PHE A 65 4.63 -13.88 0.48
C PHE A 65 4.46 -12.50 1.13
N ILE A 66 5.56 -11.81 1.46
CA ILE A 66 5.51 -10.43 1.97
C ILE A 66 4.89 -9.50 0.91
N ALA A 67 5.34 -9.59 -0.34
CA ALA A 67 4.81 -8.77 -1.42
C ALA A 67 3.31 -9.05 -1.67
N GLN A 68 2.89 -10.32 -1.57
CA GLN A 68 1.49 -10.71 -1.68
C GLN A 68 0.65 -10.14 -0.53
N ASP A 69 1.10 -10.26 0.73
CA ASP A 69 0.39 -9.72 1.90
C ASP A 69 0.23 -8.19 1.81
N ILE A 70 1.28 -7.47 1.39
CA ILE A 70 1.22 -6.03 1.13
C ILE A 70 0.18 -5.73 0.05
N HIS A 71 0.19 -6.47 -1.07
CA HIS A 71 -0.78 -6.29 -2.14
C HIS A 71 -2.21 -6.55 -1.68
N GLU A 72 -2.45 -7.62 -0.92
CA GLU A 72 -3.76 -7.98 -0.39
C GLU A 72 -4.30 -6.89 0.56
N ARG A 73 -3.50 -6.45 1.53
CA ARG A 73 -3.86 -5.36 2.45
C ARG A 73 -4.16 -4.05 1.72
N VAL A 74 -3.35 -3.69 0.74
CA VAL A 74 -3.59 -2.48 -0.06
C VAL A 74 -4.82 -2.67 -0.95
N SER A 75 -5.15 -3.88 -1.41
CA SER A 75 -6.30 -4.11 -2.30
C SER A 75 -7.65 -4.25 -1.58
N SER A 76 -7.67 -4.71 -0.33
CA SER A 76 -8.90 -5.00 0.41
C SER A 76 -9.70 -3.73 0.75
N SER A 77 -9.02 -2.60 0.99
CA SER A 77 -9.70 -1.38 1.40
C SER A 77 -10.38 -0.65 0.24
N HIS A 78 -11.71 -0.52 0.33
CA HIS A 78 -12.55 0.17 -0.64
C HIS A 78 -13.21 1.40 0.00
N TYR A 79 -12.68 2.57 -0.33
CA TYR A 79 -13.09 3.81 0.29
C TYR A 79 -14.07 4.62 -0.58
N ARG A 80 -14.96 5.35 0.09
CA ARG A 80 -15.70 6.44 -0.54
C ARG A 80 -14.84 7.70 -0.57
N TYR A 81 -13.86 7.73 -1.47
CA TYR A 81 -12.85 8.81 -1.52
C TYR A 81 -13.43 10.22 -1.63
N GLN A 82 -14.56 10.41 -2.31
CA GLN A 82 -15.23 11.72 -2.34
C GLN A 82 -15.77 12.15 -0.97
N ASP A 83 -16.36 11.22 -0.22
CA ASP A 83 -16.85 11.48 1.14
C ASP A 83 -15.68 11.79 2.07
N LEU A 84 -14.60 11.00 1.96
CA LEU A 84 -13.39 11.24 2.74
C LEU A 84 -12.79 12.62 2.43
N ALA A 85 -12.64 12.98 1.16
CA ALA A 85 -12.08 14.26 0.74
C ALA A 85 -12.93 15.45 1.21
N THR A 86 -14.25 15.30 1.21
CA THR A 86 -15.18 16.33 1.72
C THR A 86 -15.08 16.45 3.25
N GLU A 87 -15.15 15.33 3.95
CA GLU A 87 -15.23 15.33 5.42
C GLU A 87 -13.90 15.73 6.07
N PHE A 88 -12.79 15.25 5.53
CA PHE A 88 -11.45 15.49 6.03
C PHE A 88 -10.71 16.57 5.24
N GLU A 89 -11.42 17.45 4.53
CA GLU A 89 -10.84 18.55 3.74
C GLU A 89 -9.91 19.45 4.58
N ARG A 90 -10.25 19.63 5.87
CA ARG A 90 -9.51 20.46 6.84
C ARG A 90 -8.69 19.65 7.84
N SER A 91 -8.52 18.35 7.60
CA SER A 91 -7.71 17.45 8.44
C SER A 91 -6.45 17.01 7.69
N ASP A 92 -5.40 16.69 8.45
CA ASP A 92 -4.15 16.16 7.89
C ASP A 92 -4.21 14.65 7.60
N VAL A 93 -5.25 13.94 8.04
CA VAL A 93 -5.32 12.46 7.97
C VAL A 93 -5.18 11.92 6.55
N LEU A 94 -5.77 12.59 5.56
CA LEU A 94 -5.66 12.17 4.16
C LEU A 94 -4.26 12.39 3.59
N PHE A 95 -3.59 13.48 3.98
CA PHE A 95 -2.18 13.69 3.64
C PHE A 95 -1.30 12.59 4.23
N ARG A 96 -1.56 12.17 5.48
CA ARG A 96 -0.81 11.10 6.14
C ARG A 96 -1.05 9.73 5.50
N PHE A 97 -2.28 9.41 5.09
CA PHE A 97 -2.56 8.20 4.29
C PHE A 97 -1.81 8.21 2.96
N LYS A 98 -1.87 9.34 2.24
CA LYS A 98 -1.16 9.51 0.98
C LYS A 98 0.35 9.29 1.18
N TYR A 99 0.92 9.97 2.18
CA TYR A 99 2.35 9.89 2.49
C TYR A 99 2.78 8.47 2.85
N LEU A 100 2.04 7.78 3.73
CA LEU A 100 2.32 6.38 4.09
C LEU A 100 2.35 5.48 2.84
N LEU A 101 1.38 5.61 1.93
CA LEU A 101 1.34 4.81 0.71
C LEU A 101 2.52 5.11 -0.23
N GLU A 102 2.94 6.38 -0.33
CA GLU A 102 4.11 6.78 -1.13
C GLU A 102 5.41 6.25 -0.53
N THR A 103 5.58 6.32 0.80
CA THR A 103 6.75 5.76 1.49
C THR A 103 6.82 4.24 1.31
N GLN A 104 5.69 3.53 1.44
CA GLN A 104 5.63 2.09 1.17
C GLN A 104 5.89 1.76 -0.30
N ALA A 105 5.46 2.62 -1.23
CA ALA A 105 5.78 2.47 -2.65
C ALA A 105 7.28 2.61 -2.90
N GLN A 106 7.94 3.54 -2.21
CA GLN A 106 9.40 3.73 -2.27
C GLN A 106 10.15 2.54 -1.68
N ALA A 107 9.76 2.07 -0.50
CA ALA A 107 10.34 0.87 0.09
C ALA A 107 10.24 -0.36 -0.84
N CYS A 108 9.12 -0.53 -1.56
CA CYS A 108 9.01 -1.58 -2.58
C CYS A 108 10.04 -1.43 -3.72
N ARG A 109 10.34 -0.20 -4.15
CA ARG A 109 11.34 0.08 -5.19
C ARG A 109 12.75 -0.23 -4.67
N ASP A 110 13.06 0.18 -3.45
CA ASP A 110 14.36 -0.03 -2.83
C ASP A 110 14.64 -1.52 -2.61
N ILE A 111 13.63 -2.29 -2.16
CA ILE A 111 13.70 -3.75 -2.06
C ILE A 111 13.95 -4.38 -3.43
N ALA A 112 13.20 -3.95 -4.46
CA ALA A 112 13.38 -4.48 -5.81
C ALA A 112 14.80 -4.22 -6.34
N GLN A 113 15.34 -3.01 -6.10
CA GLN A 113 16.70 -2.66 -6.46
C GLN A 113 17.73 -3.49 -5.70
N ALA A 114 17.57 -3.65 -4.38
CA ALA A 114 18.46 -4.48 -3.57
C ALA A 114 18.48 -5.93 -4.04
N ILE A 115 17.30 -6.50 -4.33
CA ILE A 115 17.17 -7.85 -4.91
C ILE A 115 17.91 -7.96 -6.26
N GLN A 116 17.72 -6.98 -7.15
CA GLN A 116 18.33 -6.98 -8.48
C GLN A 116 19.87 -6.92 -8.41
N LEU A 117 20.40 -6.14 -7.47
CA LEU A 117 21.84 -5.96 -7.26
C LEU A 117 22.48 -7.04 -6.37
N GLY A 118 21.68 -7.89 -5.72
CA GLY A 118 22.16 -8.87 -4.75
C GLY A 118 22.58 -8.26 -3.41
N ASN A 119 22.18 -7.02 -3.13
CA ASN A 119 22.51 -6.30 -1.90
C ASN A 119 21.54 -6.68 -0.75
N GLU A 120 21.99 -6.43 0.47
CA GLU A 120 21.09 -6.41 1.63
C GLU A 120 20.21 -5.17 1.57
N TYR A 121 18.95 -5.34 1.98
CA TYR A 121 18.01 -4.25 2.11
C TYR A 121 17.95 -3.81 3.58
N THR A 122 18.20 -2.54 3.84
CA THR A 122 17.96 -1.90 5.14
C THR A 122 16.70 -1.06 5.04
N HIS A 123 15.70 -1.39 5.85
CA HIS A 123 14.46 -0.62 5.89
C HIS A 123 14.71 0.73 6.59
N THR A 124 14.20 1.82 6.02
CA THR A 124 14.31 3.15 6.61
C THR A 124 13.25 3.35 7.70
N ASP A 125 13.55 4.18 8.69
CA ASP A 125 12.60 4.53 9.74
C ASP A 125 11.40 5.35 9.22
N GLU A 126 11.48 5.87 8.00
CA GLU A 126 10.46 6.71 7.38
C GLU A 126 9.09 6.02 7.31
N SER A 127 9.04 4.73 6.97
CA SER A 127 7.79 3.97 6.89
C SER A 127 7.15 3.79 8.28
N ILE A 128 7.99 3.57 9.31
CA ILE A 128 7.55 3.40 10.69
C ILE A 128 7.00 4.72 11.22
N LEU A 129 7.72 5.82 10.98
CA LEU A 129 7.30 7.16 11.37
C LEU A 129 6.00 7.56 10.67
N ALA A 130 5.88 7.35 9.35
CA ALA A 130 4.67 7.64 8.59
C ALA A 130 3.44 6.87 9.12
N LEU A 131 3.63 5.62 9.53
CA LEU A 131 2.57 4.81 10.12
C LEU A 131 2.17 5.34 11.50
N ALA A 132 3.14 5.60 12.38
CA ALA A 132 2.88 6.13 13.72
C ALA A 132 2.16 7.49 13.66
N GLU A 133 2.60 8.34 12.75
CA GLU A 133 1.97 9.62 12.46
C GLU A 133 0.52 9.51 12.00
N LEU A 134 0.23 8.58 11.08
CA LEU A 134 -1.13 8.31 10.65
C LEU A 134 -2.00 7.80 11.80
N GLN A 135 -1.48 6.87 12.61
CA GLN A 135 -2.18 6.34 13.77
C GLN A 135 -2.52 7.43 14.78
N ASN A 136 -1.60 8.37 15.04
CA ASN A 136 -1.84 9.50 15.93
C ASN A 136 -2.94 10.44 15.39
N SER A 137 -2.94 10.71 14.07
CA SER A 137 -3.99 11.54 13.44
C SER A 137 -5.37 10.86 13.51
N LEU A 138 -5.42 9.53 13.28
CA LEU A 138 -6.65 8.75 13.43
C LEU A 138 -7.16 8.78 14.88
N ALA A 139 -6.29 8.51 15.86
CA ALA A 139 -6.64 8.56 17.28
C ALA A 139 -7.18 9.94 17.70
N TYR A 140 -6.51 11.01 17.26
CA TYR A 140 -6.97 12.37 17.51
C TYR A 140 -8.39 12.63 16.96
N LEU A 141 -8.69 12.16 15.74
CA LEU A 141 -10.01 12.30 15.14
C LEU A 141 -11.09 11.47 15.85
N GLU A 142 -10.73 10.28 16.34
CA GLU A 142 -11.64 9.44 17.14
C GLU A 142 -12.01 10.11 18.48
N GLU A 143 -11.05 10.77 19.13
CA GLU A 143 -11.24 11.49 20.39
C GLU A 143 -12.19 12.69 20.27
N GLN A 144 -12.32 13.30 19.08
CA GLN A 144 -13.24 14.42 18.86
C GLN A 144 -14.73 14.02 18.94
N GLN A 145 -15.03 12.70 18.97
CA GLN A 145 -16.39 12.14 19.12
C GLN A 145 -17.45 12.71 18.17
N GLN A 146 -17.05 13.22 17.01
CA GLN A 146 -17.98 13.70 15.99
C GLN A 146 -18.70 12.49 15.36
N GLY A 147 -20.02 12.39 15.60
CA GLY A 147 -20.81 11.22 15.20
C GLY A 147 -20.77 10.91 13.70
N HIS A 148 -20.60 11.93 12.85
CA HIS A 148 -20.48 11.77 11.40
C HIS A 148 -19.12 11.21 10.96
N TRP A 149 -18.03 11.49 11.70
CA TRP A 149 -16.69 10.94 11.41
C TRP A 149 -16.59 9.46 11.71
N LYS A 150 -17.29 8.96 12.74
CA LYS A 150 -17.16 7.58 13.20
C LYS A 150 -17.38 6.55 12.08
N ARG A 151 -18.33 6.77 11.18
CA ARG A 151 -18.59 5.86 10.04
C ARG A 151 -17.50 5.91 8.97
N LEU A 152 -16.85 7.06 8.79
CA LEU A 152 -15.80 7.25 7.80
C LEU A 152 -14.44 6.78 8.34
N LEU A 153 -14.17 6.99 9.63
CA LEU A 153 -12.98 6.47 10.32
C LEU A 153 -12.96 4.94 10.34
N MET A 154 -14.10 4.28 10.58
CA MET A 154 -14.20 2.82 10.46
C MET A 154 -13.89 2.26 9.06
N GLN A 155 -13.91 3.09 8.01
CA GLN A 155 -13.45 2.64 6.70
C GLN A 155 -11.92 2.65 6.64
N LEU A 156 -11.28 3.60 7.33
CA LEU A 156 -9.84 3.91 7.35
C LEU A 156 -9.02 3.02 8.29
N THR A 157 -9.64 2.49 9.35
CA THR A 157 -9.05 1.56 10.33
C THR A 157 -9.33 0.10 9.98
#